data_AF-A0A932Q3Z0-F1
#
_entry.id   AF-A0A932Q3Z0-F1
#
_cell.length_a   1.000
_cell.length_b   1.000
_cell.length_c   1.000
_cell.angle_alpha   90.00
_cell.angle_beta   90.00
_cell.angle_gamma   90.00
#
_symmetry.space_group_name_H-M   'P 1'
#
loop_
_entity.id
_entity.type
_entity.pdbx_description
1 polymer ?
#
loop_
_entity_poly.entity_id
_entity_poly.type
_entity_poly.pdbx_seq_one_letter_code
_entity_poly.pdbx_strand_id
1 'polypeptide(L)' 'MIPRYSRPEMVRIWEPENKFKIWLEIEILAAEAWSKLGKVPAKAIALIKKKAKFDVTRIDEIEK' A
#
# COMPACT_ATOMS: atom_id res chain seq x y z
N MET A 1 9.30 -15.83 6.07
CA MET A 1 10.20 -16.73 5.30
C MET A 1 11.36 -17.13 6.19
N ILE A 2 11.80 -18.40 6.19
CA ILE A 2 12.93 -18.84 7.05
C ILE A 2 14.25 -18.37 6.40
N PRO A 3 15.07 -17.54 7.08
CA PRO A 3 16.28 -16.95 6.49
C PRO A 3 17.27 -17.99 5.95
N ARG A 4 17.39 -19.14 6.60
CA ARG A 4 18.29 -20.25 6.21
C ARG A 4 18.03 -20.79 4.80
N TYR A 5 16.78 -20.75 4.33
CA TYR A 5 16.38 -21.36 3.05
C TYR A 5 15.92 -20.33 2.01
N SER A 6 15.97 -19.05 2.34
CA SER A 6 15.37 -18.00 1.53
C SER A 6 16.43 -17.05 1.01
N ARG A 7 16.39 -16.77 -0.29
CA ARG A 7 17.23 -15.72 -0.88
C ARG A 7 16.73 -14.34 -0.43
N PRO A 8 17.62 -13.36 -0.20
CA PRO A 8 17.23 -12.01 0.22
C PRO A 8 16.16 -11.37 -0.66
N GLU A 9 16.24 -11.57 -1.98
CA GLU A 9 15.25 -11.09 -2.95
C GLU A 9 13.85 -11.65 -2.70
N MET A 10 13.77 -12.96 -2.42
CA MET A 10 12.49 -13.61 -2.12
C MET A 10 11.94 -13.16 -0.78
N VAL A 11 12.79 -12.95 0.24
CA VAL A 11 12.34 -12.43 1.54
C VAL A 11 11.70 -11.06 1.37
N ARG A 12 12.35 -10.15 0.64
CA ARG A 12 11.85 -8.77 0.39
C ARG A 12 10.48 -8.72 -0.26
N ILE A 13 10.18 -9.62 -1.19
CA ILE A 13 8.88 -9.67 -1.86
C ILE A 13 7.76 -9.95 -0.85
N TRP A 14 8.04 -10.79 0.14
CA TRP A 14 7.07 -11.25 1.15
C TRP A 14 7.15 -10.46 2.46
N GLU A 15 8.00 -9.43 2.55
CA GLU A 15 8.05 -8.56 3.72
C GLU A 15 6.74 -7.76 3.86
N PRO A 16 6.24 -7.54 5.10
CA PRO A 16 5.01 -6.77 5.33
C PRO A 16 5.05 -5.39 4.67
N GLU A 17 6.20 -4.73 4.70
CA GLU A 17 6.42 -3.44 4.03
C GLU A 17 6.05 -3.49 2.55
N ASN A 18 6.51 -4.52 1.82
CA ASN A 18 6.21 -4.67 0.40
C ASN A 18 4.73 -5.00 0.16
N LYS A 19 4.13 -5.84 1.03
CA LYS A 19 2.69 -6.14 0.99
C LYS A 19 1.85 -4.87 1.10
N PHE A 20 2.09 -4.06 2.14
CA PHE A 20 1.33 -2.83 2.38
C PHE A 20 1.61 -1.75 1.34
N LYS A 21 2.82 -1.69 0.79
CA LYS A 21 3.13 -0.85 -0.36
C LYS A 21 2.27 -1.20 -1.58
N ILE A 22 2.16 -2.49 -1.92
CA ILE A 22 1.33 -2.95 -3.04
C ILE A 22 -0.15 -2.63 -2.76
N TRP A 23 -0.63 -2.85 -1.54
CA TRP A 23 -2.01 -2.52 -1.17
C TRP A 23 -2.29 -1.02 -1.33
N LEU A 24 -1.40 -0.16 -0.84
CA LEU A 24 -1.54 1.28 -1.01
C LEU A 24 -1.59 1.69 -2.50
N GLU A 25 -0.75 1.08 -3.33
CA GLU A 25 -0.75 1.34 -4.77
C GLU A 25 -2.07 0.92 -5.43
N ILE A 26 -2.60 -0.26 -5.10
CA ILE A 26 -3.89 -0.75 -5.60
C ILE A 26 -5.01 0.21 -5.20
N GLU A 27 -5.05 0.65 -3.94
CA GLU A 27 -6.08 1.56 -3.43
C GLU A 27 -6.05 2.94 -4.12
N ILE A 28 -4.85 3.46 -4.39
CA ILE A 28 -4.69 4.72 -5.15
C ILE A 28 -5.21 4.55 -6.58
N LEU A 29 -4.87 3.45 -7.25
CA LEU A 29 -5.34 3.16 -8.60
C LEU A 29 -6.85 2.97 -8.66
N ALA A 30 -7.43 2.31 -7.65
CA ALA A 30 -8.88 2.21 -7.51
C ALA A 30 -9.51 3.60 -7.37
N ALA A 31 -9.00 4.44 -6.46
CA ALA A 31 -9.51 5.80 -6.28
C ALA A 31 -9.39 6.66 -7.56
N GLU A 32 -8.30 6.50 -8.33
CA GLU A 32 -8.15 7.13 -9.65
C GLU A 32 -9.23 6.70 -10.64
N ALA A 33 -9.53 5.40 -10.72
CA ALA A 33 -10.59 4.90 -11.58
C ALA A 33 -11.95 5.48 -11.18
N TRP A 34 -12.24 5.55 -9.87
CA TRP A 34 -13.44 6.20 -9.35
C TRP A 34 -13.53 7.69 -9.71
N SER A 35 -12.39 8.38 -9.72
CA SER A 35 -12.34 9.77 -10.14
C SER A 35 -12.61 9.94 -11.64
N LYS A 36 -12.09 9.05 -12.49
CA LYS A 36 -12.40 9.01 -13.93
C LYS A 36 -13.89 8.76 -14.20
N LEU A 37 -14.56 8.00 -13.33
CA LEU A 37 -16.01 7.76 -13.38
C LEU A 37 -16.84 8.91 -12.78
N GLY A 38 -16.20 10.02 -12.36
CA GLY A 38 -16.87 11.19 -11.80
C GLY A 38 -17.43 11.02 -10.39
N LYS A 39 -17.08 9.92 -9.70
CA LYS A 39 -17.55 9.64 -8.34
C LYS A 39 -16.73 10.34 -7.26
N VAL A 40 -15.46 10.62 -7.55
CA VAL A 40 -14.53 11.27 -6.63
C VAL A 40 -13.86 12.47 -7.32
N PRO A 41 -13.74 13.64 -6.67
CA PRO A 41 -13.05 14.79 -7.25
C PRO A 41 -11.57 14.51 -7.56
N ALA A 42 -11.10 14.91 -8.74
CA ALA A 42 -9.68 14.74 -9.12
C ALA A 42 -8.70 15.42 -8.15
N LYS A 43 -9.11 16.52 -7.52
CA LYS A 43 -8.32 17.20 -6.48
C LYS A 43 -8.11 16.32 -5.25
N ALA A 44 -9.08 15.49 -4.89
CA ALA A 44 -8.94 14.54 -3.78
C ALA A 44 -7.88 13.48 -4.09
N ILE A 45 -7.86 12.96 -5.32
CA ILE A 45 -6.84 12.00 -5.77
C ILE A 45 -5.44 12.60 -5.71
N ALA A 46 -5.26 13.84 -6.18
CA ALA A 46 -3.97 14.53 -6.11
C ALA A 46 -3.48 14.68 -4.65
N LEU A 47 -4.39 14.95 -3.72
CA LEU A 47 -4.07 15.03 -2.29
C LEU A 47 -3.70 13.66 -1.72
N ILE A 48 -4.46 12.61 -2.07
CA ILE A 48 -4.19 11.23 -1.64
C ILE A 48 -2.79 10.82 -2.11
N LYS A 49 -2.47 10.96 -3.39
CA LYS A 49 -1.13 10.62 -3.92
C LYS A 49 0.02 11.33 -3.20
N LYS A 50 -0.18 12.58 -2.78
CA LYS A 50 0.86 13.37 -2.12
C LYS A 50 1.04 12.99 -0.64
N LYS A 51 -0.02 12.55 0.03
CA LYS A 51 -0.04 12.38 1.49
C LYS A 51 -0.11 10.93 1.96
N ALA A 52 -0.59 10.02 1.13
CA ALA A 52 -0.85 8.65 1.55
C ALA A 52 0.46 7.95 1.90
N LYS A 53 0.51 7.42 3.12
CA LYS A 53 1.62 6.71 3.73
C LYS A 53 1.03 5.69 4.70
N PHE A 54 1.78 4.64 4.96
CA PHE A 54 1.44 3.65 5.98
C PHE A 54 2.61 3.49 6.95
N ASP A 55 2.31 2.92 8.11
CA ASP A 55 3.28 2.53 9.11
C ASP A 55 2.91 1.11 9.55
N VAL A 56 3.80 0.16 9.30
CA VAL A 56 3.60 -1.26 9.61
C VAL A 56 3.38 -1.47 11.11
N THR A 57 4.14 -0.75 11.95
CA THR A 57 4.02 -0.88 13.41
C THR A 57 2.65 -0.42 13.88
N ARG A 58 2.15 0.68 13.32
CA ARG A 58 0.82 1.20 13.63
C ARG A 58 -0.30 0.28 13.15
N ILE A 59 -0.12 -0.39 12.01
CA ILE A 59 -1.08 -1.38 11.51
C ILE A 59 -1.14 -2.58 12.47
N ASP A 60 0.01 -3.13 12.84
CA ASP A 60 0.11 -4.26 13.76
C ASP A 60 -0.49 -3.94 15.15
N GLU A 61 -0.40 -2.69 15.62
CA GLU A 61 -1.05 -2.22 16.84
C GLU A 61 -2.58 -2.22 16.75
N ILE A 62 -3.13 -1.87 15.58
CA ILE A 62 -4.59 -1.77 15.35
C ILE A 62 -5.21 -3.16 15.13
N GLU A 63 -4.46 -4.11 14.57
CA GLU A 63 -4.92 -5.48 14.30
C GLU A 63 -4.89 -6.42 15.53
N LYS A 64 -4.41 -5.96 16.69
CA LYS A 64 -4.43 -6.70 17.96
C LYS A 64 -5.78 -6.71 18.65
#